data_AF-A0A3N5TP08-F1
#
_entry.id   AF-A0A3N5TP08-F1
#
_cell.length_a   1.000
_cell.length_b   1.000
_cell.length_c   1.000
_cell.angle_alpha   90.00
_cell.angle_beta   90.00
_cell.angle_gamma   90.00
#
_symmetry.space_group_name_H-M   'P 1'
#
loop_
_entity.id
_entity.type
_entity.pdbx_description
1 polymer ?
#
loop_
_entity_poly.entity_id
_entity_poly.type
_entity_poly.pdbx_seq_one_letter_code
_entity_poly.pdbx_strand_id
1 'polypeptide(L)'
;ECMTGDIFGSLRCDCGDQLHKAMSMIETEGLGVILYLRQEGRGIGLVNKLKAYELQRKQGLDTVEANRRLGFKADMRDYGLGAQMLVDLGVRKMRLLTNNPKKMIGLEGYGLTIVEQIPIEVKPNEYNRCYLECKKLKMGHLLHFDDEGVINPISHQ
;
A
#
# COMPACT_ATOMS: atom_id res chain seq x y z
N GLU A 1 -0.61 8.55 -3.32
CA GLU A 1 -1.35 8.60 -4.59
C GLU A 1 -1.27 7.26 -5.31
N CYS A 2 -2.42 6.79 -5.75
CA CYS A 2 -2.64 5.69 -6.67
C CYS A 2 -3.83 6.03 -7.57
N MET A 3 -3.62 6.76 -8.65
CA MET A 3 -4.65 7.25 -9.57
C MET A 3 -5.64 6.15 -10.01
N THR A 4 -5.13 4.96 -10.36
CA THR A 4 -5.99 3.84 -10.77
C THR A 4 -6.96 3.40 -9.67
N GLY A 5 -6.50 3.35 -8.41
CA GLY A 5 -7.34 2.95 -7.28
C GLY A 5 -8.19 4.10 -6.75
N ASP A 6 -7.54 5.21 -6.44
CA ASP A 6 -8.09 6.36 -5.73
C ASP A 6 -9.10 7.15 -6.59
N ILE A 7 -8.94 7.15 -7.92
CA ILE A 7 -9.83 7.90 -8.84
C ILE A 7 -10.69 6.96 -9.68
N PHE A 8 -10.09 5.91 -10.26
CA PHE A 8 -10.78 5.03 -11.22
C PHE A 8 -11.37 3.76 -10.59
N GLY A 9 -11.29 3.58 -9.26
CA GLY A 9 -11.88 2.43 -8.58
C GLY A 9 -11.30 1.07 -9.00
N SER A 10 -10.02 1.03 -9.38
CA SER A 10 -9.37 -0.19 -9.86
C SER A 10 -9.41 -1.32 -8.84
N LEU A 11 -10.00 -2.45 -9.23
CA LEU A 11 -10.04 -3.69 -8.43
C LEU A 11 -8.68 -4.39 -8.29
N ARG A 12 -7.67 -4.03 -9.11
CA ARG A 12 -6.33 -4.67 -9.12
C ARG A 12 -5.41 -4.28 -7.96
N CYS A 13 -5.83 -3.37 -7.09
CA CYS A 13 -5.08 -2.96 -5.91
C CYS A 13 -6.03 -2.69 -4.73
N ASP A 14 -5.47 -2.37 -3.57
CA ASP A 14 -6.21 -2.03 -2.35
C ASP A 14 -6.21 -0.53 -2.03
N CYS A 15 -5.66 0.32 -2.92
CA CYS A 15 -5.36 1.70 -2.58
C CYS A 15 -6.61 2.56 -2.35
N GLY A 16 -7.62 2.45 -3.22
CA GLY A 16 -8.86 3.21 -3.09
C GLY A 16 -9.62 2.83 -1.82
N ASP A 17 -9.77 1.53 -1.57
CA ASP A 17 -10.40 1.01 -0.36
C ASP A 17 -9.64 1.44 0.90
N GLN A 18 -8.29 1.43 0.88
CA GLN A 18 -7.47 1.92 1.99
C GLN A 18 -7.65 3.42 2.23
N LEU A 19 -7.73 4.23 1.17
CA LEU A 19 -7.95 5.67 1.30
C LEU A 19 -9.32 5.94 1.95
N HIS A 20 -10.37 5.30 1.45
CA HIS A 20 -11.74 5.47 1.98
C HIS A 20 -11.84 4.97 3.42
N LYS A 21 -11.22 3.83 3.74
CA LYS A 21 -11.16 3.32 5.11
C LYS A 21 -10.42 4.29 6.04
N ALA A 22 -9.30 4.86 5.60
CA ALA A 22 -8.56 5.86 6.40
C ALA A 22 -9.41 7.10 6.67
N MET A 23 -10.11 7.60 5.66
CA MET A 23 -11.02 8.75 5.79
C MET A 23 -12.13 8.46 6.81
N SER A 24 -12.78 7.30 6.73
CA SER A 24 -13.84 6.89 7.66
C SER A 24 -13.33 6.72 9.11
N MET A 25 -12.13 6.16 9.28
CA MET A 25 -11.50 6.02 10.61
C MET A 25 -11.17 7.40 11.22
N ILE A 26 -10.65 8.32 10.40
CA ILE A 26 -10.35 9.70 10.83
C ILE A 26 -11.63 10.46 11.17
N GLU A 27 -12.68 10.31 10.37
CA GLU A 27 -14.00 10.90 10.63
C GLU A 27 -14.57 10.41 11.96
N THR A 28 -14.45 9.10 12.23
CA THR A 28 -14.92 8.50 13.49
C THR A 28 -14.14 9.01 14.71
N GLU A 29 -12.82 9.21 14.56
CA GLU A 29 -11.96 9.76 15.61
C GLU A 29 -12.19 11.27 15.82
N GLY A 30 -12.71 11.98 14.80
CA GLY A 30 -12.94 13.42 14.80
C GLY A 30 -11.68 14.29 14.61
N LEU A 31 -10.50 13.67 14.54
CA LEU A 31 -9.22 14.34 14.33
C LEU A 31 -8.25 13.43 13.57
N GLY A 32 -7.63 13.95 12.51
CA GLY A 32 -6.59 13.22 11.80
C GLY A 32 -6.05 13.96 10.59
N VAL A 33 -5.00 13.39 10.00
CA VAL A 33 -4.32 13.94 8.82
C VAL A 33 -4.18 12.84 7.78
N ILE A 34 -4.55 13.15 6.54
CA ILE A 34 -4.21 12.33 5.36
C ILE A 34 -3.14 13.06 4.57
N LEU A 35 -1.95 12.46 4.49
CA LEU A 35 -0.91 12.92 3.59
C LEU A 35 -1.02 12.22 2.24
N TYR A 36 -1.54 12.95 1.24
CA TYR A 36 -1.65 12.45 -0.12
C TYR A 36 -0.38 12.73 -0.93
N LEU A 37 0.64 11.88 -0.74
CA LEU A 37 1.93 12.02 -1.44
C LEU A 37 1.80 11.62 -2.91
N ARG A 38 2.14 12.54 -3.82
CA ARG A 38 2.12 12.37 -5.29
C ARG A 38 3.32 11.58 -5.81
N GLN A 39 3.46 10.35 -5.33
CA GLN A 39 4.53 9.41 -5.71
C GLN A 39 3.94 8.12 -6.30
N GLU A 40 3.21 8.28 -7.41
CA GLU A 40 2.50 7.22 -8.12
C GLU A 40 3.39 6.01 -8.44
N GLY A 41 2.81 4.81 -8.41
CA GLY A 41 3.49 3.58 -8.79
C GLY A 41 4.69 3.23 -7.89
N ARG A 42 4.73 3.75 -6.66
CA ARG A 42 5.92 3.68 -5.77
C ARG A 42 7.11 4.46 -6.31
N GLY A 43 6.85 5.62 -6.87
CA GLY A 43 7.86 6.54 -7.40
C GLY A 43 8.27 6.28 -8.84
N ILE A 44 7.75 5.25 -9.52
CA ILE A 44 8.05 4.99 -10.93
C ILE A 44 7.11 5.76 -11.89
N GLY A 45 6.04 6.36 -11.37
CA GLY A 45 5.05 7.11 -12.14
C GLY A 45 3.97 6.23 -12.80
N LEU A 46 2.89 6.87 -13.25
CA LEU A 46 1.69 6.19 -13.78
C LEU A 46 1.99 5.34 -15.02
N VAL A 47 2.73 5.89 -15.98
CA VAL A 47 3.02 5.20 -17.25
C VAL A 47 3.76 3.89 -17.00
N ASN A 48 4.76 3.89 -16.11
CA ASN A 48 5.54 2.68 -15.81
C ASN A 48 4.74 1.69 -14.97
N LYS A 49 3.85 2.16 -14.09
CA LYS A 49 2.87 1.30 -13.41
C LYS A 49 1.97 0.57 -14.39
N LEU A 50 1.46 1.25 -15.42
CA LEU A 50 0.64 0.62 -16.46
C LEU A 50 1.46 -0.41 -17.28
N LYS A 51 2.72 -0.12 -17.60
CA LYS A 51 3.64 -1.09 -18.22
C LYS A 51 3.87 -2.30 -17.31
N ALA A 52 4.03 -2.10 -16.00
CA ALA A 52 4.17 -3.19 -15.03
C ALA A 52 2.91 -4.05 -14.99
N TYR A 53 1.73 -3.44 -14.97
CA TYR A 53 0.44 -4.15 -15.05
C TYR A 53 0.29 -5.00 -16.31
N GLU A 54 0.85 -4.53 -17.43
CA GLU A 54 0.86 -5.29 -18.68
C GLU A 54 1.80 -6.49 -18.62
N LEU A 55 2.99 -6.34 -18.02
CA LEU A 55 3.91 -7.45 -17.78
C LEU A 55 3.31 -8.51 -16.85
N GLN A 56 2.66 -8.08 -15.76
CA GLN A 56 1.95 -8.98 -14.85
C GLN A 56 0.88 -9.79 -15.61
N ARG A 57 0.11 -9.12 -16.48
CA ARG A 57 -0.95 -9.78 -17.26
C ARG A 57 -0.40 -10.75 -18.30
N LYS A 58 0.64 -10.34 -19.04
CA LYS A 58 1.19 -11.14 -20.17
C LYS A 58 2.11 -12.27 -19.75
N GLN A 59 2.81 -12.11 -18.62
CA GLN A 59 3.90 -12.99 -18.22
C GLN A 59 3.70 -13.59 -16.82
N GLY A 60 2.60 -13.27 -16.13
CA GLY A 60 2.31 -13.78 -14.79
C GLY A 60 3.28 -13.27 -13.73
N LEU A 61 4.07 -12.23 -14.02
CA LEU A 61 5.01 -11.64 -13.07
C LEU A 61 4.27 -11.00 -11.90
N ASP A 62 4.90 -10.96 -10.73
CA ASP A 62 4.40 -10.14 -9.64
C ASP A 62 4.86 -8.68 -9.72
N THR A 63 4.53 -7.89 -8.69
CA THR A 63 4.87 -6.47 -8.65
C THR A 63 6.38 -6.21 -8.55
N VAL A 64 7.13 -7.01 -7.78
CA VAL A 64 8.59 -6.85 -7.65
C VAL A 64 9.28 -7.25 -8.96
N GLU A 65 8.88 -8.36 -9.54
CA GLU A 65 9.43 -8.89 -10.78
C GLU A 65 9.17 -7.97 -11.97
N ALA A 66 7.93 -7.48 -12.11
CA ALA A 66 7.59 -6.52 -13.16
C ALA A 66 8.40 -5.22 -13.03
N ASN A 67 8.58 -4.69 -11.81
CA ASN A 67 9.40 -3.50 -11.60
C ASN A 67 10.87 -3.73 -11.96
N ARG A 68 11.44 -4.88 -11.53
CA ARG A 68 12.82 -5.25 -11.89
C ARG A 68 12.98 -5.41 -13.40
N ARG A 69 12.01 -6.01 -14.08
CA ARG A 69 12.02 -6.18 -15.54
C ARG A 69 12.02 -4.84 -16.28
N LEU A 70 11.41 -3.81 -15.71
CA LEU A 70 11.40 -2.44 -16.20
C LEU A 70 12.61 -1.60 -15.75
N GLY A 71 13.54 -2.17 -14.98
CA GLY A 71 14.76 -1.49 -14.52
C GLY A 71 14.59 -0.68 -13.22
N PHE A 72 13.52 -0.91 -12.46
CA PHE A 72 13.24 -0.19 -11.21
C PHE A 72 13.46 -1.04 -9.96
N LYS A 73 13.73 -0.37 -8.83
CA LYS A 73 13.65 -1.01 -7.51
C LYS A 73 12.19 -1.30 -7.15
N ALA A 74 11.98 -2.16 -6.15
CA ALA A 74 10.63 -2.53 -5.68
C ALA A 74 9.85 -1.34 -5.06
N ASP A 75 10.57 -0.34 -4.55
CA ASP A 75 10.04 0.90 -4.00
C ASP A 75 11.08 2.01 -4.20
N MET A 76 10.69 3.12 -4.84
CA MET A 76 11.52 4.29 -5.11
C MET A 76 11.00 5.54 -4.37
N ARG A 77 10.08 5.37 -3.42
CA ARG A 77 9.47 6.48 -2.70
C ARG A 77 10.42 7.13 -1.72
N ASP A 78 10.24 8.44 -1.56
CA ASP A 78 10.88 9.24 -0.51
C ASP A 78 9.84 9.61 0.56
N TYR A 79 9.97 8.99 1.74
CA TYR A 79 9.11 9.25 2.88
C TYR A 79 9.54 10.46 3.71
N GLY A 80 10.76 10.98 3.49
CA GLY A 80 11.26 12.18 4.16
C GLY A 80 10.46 13.43 3.83
N LEU A 81 9.89 13.50 2.62
CA LEU A 81 8.91 14.53 2.24
C LEU A 81 7.66 14.49 3.13
N GLY A 82 7.11 13.29 3.35
CA GLY A 82 5.95 13.12 4.22
C GLY A 82 6.26 13.49 5.68
N ALA A 83 7.44 13.14 6.17
CA ALA A 83 7.88 13.50 7.51
C ALA A 83 7.95 15.03 7.70
N GLN A 84 8.55 15.75 6.75
CA GLN A 84 8.63 17.22 6.80
C GLN A 84 7.23 17.87 6.78
N MET A 85 6.31 17.37 5.95
CA MET A 85 4.93 17.86 5.93
C MET A 85 4.21 17.66 7.27
N LEU A 86 4.40 16.52 7.93
CA LEU A 86 3.85 16.29 9.27
C LEU A 86 4.42 17.28 10.30
N VAL A 87 5.73 17.53 10.25
CA VAL A 87 6.40 18.47 11.15
C VAL A 87 5.86 19.89 10.96
N ASP A 88 5.70 20.32 9.72
CA ASP A 88 5.15 21.63 9.31
C ASP A 88 3.70 21.80 9.78
N LEU A 89 2.88 20.75 9.66
CA LEU A 89 1.52 20.70 10.20
C LEU A 89 1.46 20.69 11.75
N GLY A 90 2.61 20.67 12.44
CA GLY A 90 2.69 20.66 13.90
C GLY A 90 2.53 19.27 14.53
N VAL A 91 2.47 18.20 13.74
CA VAL A 91 2.41 16.82 14.26
C VAL A 91 3.74 16.46 14.92
N ARG A 92 3.68 15.85 16.10
CA ARG A 92 4.85 15.34 16.84
C ARG A 92 4.66 13.91 17.33
N LYS A 93 3.43 13.58 17.77
CA LYS A 93 3.03 12.23 18.17
C LYS A 93 1.82 11.82 17.35
N MET A 94 1.81 10.59 16.84
CA MET A 94 0.70 10.10 16.03
C MET A 94 0.46 8.59 16.18
N ARG A 95 -0.80 8.18 16.02
CA ARG A 95 -1.19 6.81 15.72
C ARG A 95 -1.13 6.66 14.20
N LEU A 96 -0.27 5.78 13.69
CA LEU A 96 -0.05 5.66 12.25
C LEU A 96 -0.90 4.52 11.67
N LEU A 97 -1.82 4.86 10.76
CA LEU A 97 -2.57 3.88 9.98
C LEU A 97 -1.64 3.21 8.94
N THR A 98 -1.14 2.01 9.21
CA THR A 98 -0.31 1.27 8.24
C THR A 98 -0.22 -0.23 8.45
N ASN A 99 -0.13 -0.97 7.34
CA ASN A 99 0.23 -2.39 7.31
C ASN A 99 1.72 -2.63 6.99
N ASN A 100 2.50 -1.57 6.73
CA ASN A 100 3.90 -1.69 6.34
C ASN A 100 4.81 -1.14 7.47
N PRO A 101 5.44 -2.01 8.27
CA PRO A 101 6.29 -1.58 9.36
C PRO A 101 7.52 -0.79 8.91
N LYS A 102 7.96 -0.97 7.66
CA LYS A 102 9.09 -0.20 7.09
C LYS A 102 8.78 1.30 6.99
N LYS A 103 7.51 1.70 6.96
CA LYS A 103 7.12 3.12 6.96
C LYS A 103 7.40 3.83 8.28
N MET A 104 7.71 3.09 9.34
CA MET A 104 7.98 3.63 10.67
C MET A 104 9.45 4.04 10.86
N ILE A 105 10.35 3.51 10.03
CA ILE A 105 11.79 3.69 10.18
C ILE A 105 12.19 5.10 9.71
N GLY A 106 12.97 5.81 10.53
CA GLY A 106 13.58 7.10 10.18
C GLY A 106 12.72 8.33 10.49
N LEU A 107 11.48 8.17 10.97
CA LEU A 107 10.63 9.29 11.37
C LEU A 107 11.12 9.99 12.66
N GLU A 108 11.79 9.24 13.56
CA GLU A 108 12.38 9.80 14.77
C GLU A 108 13.41 10.90 14.47
N GLY A 109 14.15 10.77 13.36
CA GLY A 109 15.11 11.79 12.90
C GLY A 109 14.47 13.13 12.53
N TYR A 110 13.15 13.15 12.33
CA TYR A 110 12.35 14.36 12.08
C TYR A 110 11.64 14.87 13.34
N GLY A 111 11.89 14.28 14.51
CA GLY A 111 11.17 14.61 15.74
C GLY A 111 9.72 14.11 15.76
N LEU A 112 9.42 13.07 14.98
CA LEU A 112 8.12 12.41 14.94
C LEU A 112 8.16 11.10 15.71
N THR A 113 7.17 10.90 16.58
CA THR A 113 7.00 9.67 17.36
C THR A 113 5.71 8.97 16.96
N ILE A 114 5.82 7.70 16.55
CA ILE A 114 4.66 6.83 16.38
C ILE A 114 4.34 6.21 17.74
N VAL A 115 3.20 6.55 18.32
CA VAL A 115 2.77 6.00 19.61
C VAL A 115 1.99 4.70 19.47
N GLU A 116 1.48 4.43 18.27
CA GLU A 116 0.71 3.22 17.95
C GLU A 116 0.72 2.98 16.45
N GLN A 117 0.80 1.71 16.04
CA GLN A 117 0.52 1.29 14.67
C GLN A 117 -0.90 0.73 14.61
N ILE A 118 -1.74 1.32 13.77
CA ILE A 118 -3.12 0.85 13.56
C ILE A 118 -3.18 0.15 12.19
N PRO A 119 -3.58 -1.13 12.12
CA PRO A 119 -3.78 -1.82 10.85
C PRO A 119 -4.87 -1.18 9.98
N ILE A 120 -4.66 -1.18 8.67
CA ILE A 120 -5.60 -0.67 7.66
C ILE A 120 -5.81 -1.72 6.55
N GLU A 121 -6.29 -2.88 6.97
CA GLU A 121 -6.53 -4.01 6.08
C GLU A 121 -7.88 -3.88 5.37
N VAL A 122 -7.97 -4.36 4.13
CA VAL A 122 -9.20 -4.42 3.35
C VAL A 122 -9.36 -5.83 2.81
N LYS A 123 -10.60 -6.29 2.65
CA LYS A 123 -10.88 -7.65 2.21
C LYS A 123 -10.32 -7.86 0.79
N PRO A 124 -9.49 -8.89 0.53
CA PRO A 124 -9.04 -9.21 -0.81
C PRO A 124 -10.22 -9.51 -1.74
N ASN A 125 -10.08 -9.16 -3.01
CA ASN A 125 -10.95 -9.60 -4.09
C ASN A 125 -10.17 -10.51 -5.07
N GLU A 126 -10.88 -11.08 -6.05
CA GLU A 126 -10.27 -12.00 -7.03
C GLU A 126 -9.15 -11.34 -7.88
N TYR A 127 -9.20 -10.02 -8.09
CA TYR A 127 -8.26 -9.28 -8.95
C TYR A 127 -7.01 -8.79 -8.22
N ASN A 128 -7.05 -8.61 -6.90
CA ASN A 128 -5.92 -8.07 -6.12
C ASN A 128 -5.25 -9.07 -5.18
N ARG A 129 -5.72 -10.32 -5.09
CA ARG A 129 -5.14 -11.37 -4.22
C ARG A 129 -3.63 -11.53 -4.44
N CYS A 130 -3.20 -11.76 -5.68
CA CYS A 130 -1.77 -11.89 -6.02
C CYS A 130 -0.95 -10.64 -5.63
N TYR A 131 -1.54 -9.45 -5.81
CA TYR A 131 -0.89 -8.20 -5.42
C TYR A 131 -0.72 -8.07 -3.90
N LEU A 132 -1.74 -8.45 -3.12
CA LEU A 132 -1.70 -8.43 -1.65
C LEU A 132 -0.74 -9.50 -1.10
N GLU A 133 -0.72 -10.70 -1.70
CA GLU A 133 0.26 -11.74 -1.38
C GLU A 133 1.70 -11.28 -1.64
N CYS A 134 1.95 -10.62 -2.78
CA CYS A 134 3.25 -10.02 -3.07
C CYS A 134 3.65 -8.97 -2.01
N LYS A 135 2.70 -8.14 -1.56
CA LYS A 135 2.93 -7.17 -0.46
C LYS A 135 3.34 -7.86 0.84
N LYS A 136 2.67 -8.96 1.20
CA LYS A 136 2.98 -9.75 2.40
C LYS A 136 4.34 -10.45 2.27
N LEU A 137 4.48 -11.32 1.28
CA LEU A 137 5.62 -12.24 1.15
C LEU A 137 6.91 -11.55 0.73
N LYS A 138 6.86 -10.58 -0.19
CA LYS A 138 8.08 -10.00 -0.79
C LYS A 138 8.37 -8.57 -0.32
N MET A 139 7.40 -7.89 0.32
CA MET A 139 7.55 -6.48 0.68
C MET A 139 7.40 -6.21 2.19
N GLY A 140 7.12 -7.25 2.98
CA GLY A 140 7.11 -7.18 4.45
C GLY A 140 5.88 -6.49 5.04
N HIS A 141 4.74 -6.51 4.35
CA HIS A 141 3.49 -6.02 4.92
C HIS A 141 2.91 -7.04 5.91
N LEU A 142 2.42 -6.55 7.04
CA LEU A 142 1.64 -7.32 8.00
C LEU A 142 0.19 -7.34 7.50
N LEU A 143 -0.20 -8.44 6.87
CA LEU A 143 -1.54 -8.65 6.31
C LEU A 143 -2.07 -10.02 6.73
N HIS A 144 -3.33 -10.05 7.13
CA HIS A 144 -4.09 -11.23 7.51
C HIS A 144 -5.12 -11.50 6.43
N PHE A 145 -5.14 -12.73 5.92
CA PHE A 145 -6.13 -13.17 4.96
C PHE A 145 -6.99 -14.19 5.70
N ASP A 146 -8.27 -13.88 5.89
CA ASP A 146 -9.23 -14.88 6.37
C ASP A 146 -9.46 -15.87 5.21
N ASP A 147 -8.92 -17.07 5.33
CA ASP A 147 -9.08 -18.14 4.35
C ASP A 147 -10.47 -18.78 4.46
N GLU A 148 -11.53 -18.00 4.25
CA GLU A 148 -12.85 -18.56 3.95
C GLU A 148 -13.03 -18.62 2.43
N GLY A 149 -12.66 -19.76 1.81
CA GLY A 149 -13.06 -20.03 0.43
C GLY A 149 -12.10 -20.83 -0.47
N VAL A 150 -11.03 -21.44 0.05
CA VAL A 150 -10.32 -22.46 -0.74
C VAL A 150 -11.15 -23.74 -0.69
N ILE A 151 -12.08 -23.89 -1.64
CA ILE A 151 -12.55 -25.22 -2.03
C ILE A 151 -11.31 -25.93 -2.57
N ASN A 152 -10.73 -26.82 -1.75
CA ASN A 152 -9.71 -27.75 -2.24
C ASN A 152 -10.30 -28.47 -3.45
N PRO A 153 -9.66 -28.43 -4.64
CA PRO A 153 -10.09 -29.29 -5.73
C PRO A 153 -9.96 -30.72 -5.22
N ILE A 154 -11.10 -31.41 -5.17
CA ILE A 154 -11.19 -32.82 -4.83
C ILE A 154 -10.19 -33.53 -5.75
N SER A 155 -9.17 -34.15 -5.14
CA SER A 155 -8.28 -35.08 -5.81
C SER A 155 -9.13 -36.24 -6.30
N HIS A 156 -9.42 -36.27 -7.60
CA HIS A 156 -9.91 -37.47 -8.27
C HIS A 156 -8.73 -38.45 -8.37
N GLN A 157 -8.71 -39.43 -7.46
CA GLN A 157 -8.19 -40.77 -7.75
C GLN A 157 -9.33 -41.61 -8.33
#